data_AF-A0A3N2N5M2-F1
#
_entry.id   AF-A0A3N2N5M2-F1
#
_cell.length_a   1.000
_cell.length_b   1.000
_cell.length_c   1.000
_cell.angle_alpha   90.00
_cell.angle_beta   90.00
_cell.angle_gamma   90.00
#
_symmetry.space_group_name_H-M   'P 1'
#
loop_
_entity.id
_entity.type
_entity.pdbx_description
1 polymer ?
#
loop_
_entity_poly.entity_id
_entity_poly.type
_entity_poly.pdbx_seq_one_letter_code
_entity_poly.pdbx_strand_id
1 'polypeptide(L)'
;MELTDKRFWKFEAMMLLCGVLLFCLLCSVLICNGAEIDSGSGIILILLFPIFLLYFAICGIPTWLLYNGGSWMKLAGYLYFISSLLVIAPIMTFMYDWNPATANMRPENMPIDEGTFFTDNEFAVIICVGWAMSLIIPVVFTSYLSKRWIIKDNQGHGWIVDSASRAIQGNLQSNVRAIAIGYRYNRLTLKCYLDSLPSEQDKEMLSDIAGEIISDFPPDKIPRTTEICEFSNVPISELDKLDSFIYIRTNEP
;
A
#
# COMPACT_ATOMS: atom_id res chain seq x y z
N MET A 1 -9.83 -5.61 11.89
CA MET A 1 -8.79 -6.04 10.94
C MET A 1 -7.85 -6.95 11.70
N GLU A 2 -7.82 -8.24 11.39
CA GLU A 2 -6.97 -9.22 12.10
C GLU A 2 -5.49 -9.04 11.71
N LEU A 3 -4.59 -9.06 12.70
CA LEU A 3 -3.12 -8.94 12.54
C LEU A 3 -2.49 -10.12 11.77
N THR A 4 -3.27 -11.16 11.48
CA THR A 4 -2.85 -12.39 10.78
C THR A 4 -3.11 -12.37 9.27
N ASP A 5 -3.57 -11.24 8.71
CA ASP A 5 -3.80 -11.14 7.27
C ASP A 5 -2.46 -11.20 6.49
N LYS A 6 -2.42 -12.00 5.42
CA LYS A 6 -1.30 -12.08 4.47
C LYS A 6 -0.91 -10.68 3.93
N ARG A 7 -1.86 -9.74 3.89
CA ARG A 7 -1.62 -8.34 3.51
C ARG A 7 -0.75 -7.59 4.51
N PHE A 8 -0.90 -7.87 5.81
CA PHE A 8 -0.11 -7.25 6.87
C PHE A 8 1.37 -7.65 6.74
N TRP A 9 1.68 -8.93 6.55
CA TRP A 9 3.06 -9.38 6.38
C TRP A 9 3.76 -8.77 5.15
N LYS A 10 3.01 -8.55 4.05
CA LYS A 10 3.54 -7.84 2.87
C LYS A 10 3.84 -6.37 3.19
N PHE A 11 2.99 -5.73 3.98
CA PHE A 11 3.19 -4.36 4.45
C PHE A 11 4.40 -4.27 5.39
N GLU A 12 4.50 -5.18 6.35
CA GLU A 12 5.62 -5.24 7.31
C GLU A 12 6.98 -5.39 6.61
N ALA A 13 7.04 -6.23 5.57
CA ALA A 13 8.24 -6.34 4.73
C ALA A 13 8.62 -5.00 4.05
N MET A 14 7.64 -4.18 3.69
CA MET A 14 7.89 -2.82 3.14
C MET A 14 8.38 -1.86 4.22
N MET A 15 7.98 -2.03 5.48
CA MET A 15 8.49 -1.22 6.60
C MET A 15 9.96 -1.56 6.88
N LEU A 16 10.32 -2.84 6.86
CA LEU A 16 11.72 -3.26 6.93
C LEU A 16 12.53 -2.67 5.77
N LEU A 17 12.01 -2.71 4.54
CA LEU A 17 12.64 -2.06 3.39
C LEU A 17 12.83 -0.55 3.62
N CYS A 18 11.89 0.12 4.29
CA CYS A 18 12.01 1.53 4.64
C CYS A 18 13.22 1.78 5.56
N GLY A 19 13.42 0.91 6.57
CA GLY A 19 14.59 0.95 7.44
C GLY A 19 15.90 0.71 6.69
N VAL A 20 15.93 -0.24 5.75
CA VAL A 20 17.09 -0.47 4.88
C VAL A 20 17.40 0.77 4.05
N LEU A 21 16.39 1.40 3.42
CA LEU A 21 16.59 2.58 2.60
C LEU A 21 17.08 3.78 3.39
N LEU A 22 16.56 3.99 4.61
CA LEU A 22 17.06 5.04 5.50
C LEU A 22 18.53 4.80 5.90
N PHE A 23 18.87 3.55 6.23
CA PHE A 23 20.25 3.18 6.52
C PHE A 23 21.17 3.42 5.33
N CYS A 24 20.76 3.00 4.13
CA CYS A 24 21.51 3.26 2.90
C CYS A 24 21.69 4.77 2.65
N LEU A 25 20.64 5.58 2.84
CA LEU A 25 20.70 7.03 2.70
C LEU A 25 21.75 7.64 3.64
N LEU A 26 21.74 7.24 4.92
CA LEU A 26 22.71 7.72 5.91
C LEU A 26 24.14 7.31 5.56
N CYS A 27 24.35 6.05 5.16
CA CYS A 27 25.65 5.57 4.69
C CYS A 27 26.14 6.35 3.46
N SER A 28 25.26 6.63 2.50
CA SER A 28 25.62 7.43 1.32
C SER A 28 26.04 8.85 1.70
N VAL A 29 25.32 9.52 2.61
CA VAL A 29 25.68 10.86 3.09
C VAL A 29 27.06 10.83 3.77
N LEU A 30 27.34 9.82 4.59
CA LEU A 30 28.62 9.68 5.28
C LEU A 30 29.78 9.54 4.29
N ILE A 31 29.62 8.67 3.28
CA ILE A 31 30.64 8.42 2.25
C ILE A 31 30.86 9.67 1.39
N CYS A 32 29.80 10.35 0.96
CA CYS A 32 29.89 11.56 0.13
C CYS A 32 30.58 12.72 0.85
N ASN A 33 30.50 12.78 2.18
CA ASN A 33 31.17 13.79 2.99
C ASN A 33 32.63 13.44 3.33
N GLY A 34 33.17 12.33 2.80
CA GLY A 34 34.57 11.94 3.01
C GLY A 34 34.87 11.48 4.43
N ALA A 35 33.86 11.03 5.18
CA ALA A 35 34.06 10.52 6.53
C ALA A 35 34.87 9.21 6.50
N GLU A 36 35.98 9.17 7.24
CA GLU A 36 36.76 7.96 7.43
C GLU A 36 36.00 7.00 8.36
N ILE A 37 35.68 5.81 7.84
CA ILE A 37 35.02 4.76 8.63
C ILE A 37 36.09 3.97 9.36
N ASP A 38 36.50 4.50 10.51
CA ASP A 38 37.34 3.76 11.46
C ASP A 38 36.59 2.59 12.10
N SER A 39 37.35 1.68 12.73
CA SER A 39 36.79 0.50 13.39
C SER A 39 35.66 0.83 14.40
N GLY A 40 35.75 1.97 15.11
CA GLY A 40 34.72 2.43 16.04
C GLY A 40 33.44 2.92 15.36
N SER A 41 33.55 3.78 14.35
CA SER A 41 32.39 4.28 13.61
C SER A 41 31.71 3.20 12.78
N GLY A 42 32.48 2.24 12.25
CA GLY A 42 31.96 1.03 11.60
C GLY A 42 31.08 0.19 12.53
N ILE A 43 31.46 -0.01 13.79
CA ILE A 43 30.65 -0.74 14.77
C ILE A 43 29.32 -0.01 15.03
N ILE A 44 29.35 1.32 15.17
CA ILE A 44 28.14 2.13 15.37
C ILE A 44 27.18 1.98 14.18
N LEU A 45 27.70 2.02 12.94
CA LEU A 45 26.89 1.80 11.74
C LEU A 45 26.26 0.40 11.71
N ILE A 46 27.01 -0.65 12.06
CA ILE A 46 26.49 -2.01 12.13
C ILE A 46 25.35 -2.13 13.17
N LEU A 47 25.49 -1.47 14.31
CA LEU A 47 24.47 -1.47 15.36
C LEU A 47 23.23 -0.64 14.98
N LEU A 48 23.39 0.42 14.19
CA LEU A 48 22.28 1.25 13.71
C LEU A 48 21.36 0.50 12.73
N PHE A 49 21.89 -0.44 11.96
CA PHE A 49 21.09 -1.20 10.99
C PHE A 49 19.89 -1.94 11.61
N PRO A 50 20.06 -2.84 12.61
CA PRO A 50 18.92 -3.50 13.24
C PRO A 50 18.01 -2.51 14.00
N ILE A 51 18.56 -1.40 14.52
CA ILE A 51 17.77 -0.36 15.18
C ILE A 51 16.78 0.28 14.19
N PHE A 52 17.22 0.64 12.98
CA PHE A 52 16.31 1.21 11.99
C PHE A 52 15.25 0.23 11.49
N LEU A 53 15.57 -1.06 11.39
CA LEU A 53 14.58 -2.09 11.06
C LEU A 53 13.49 -2.17 12.13
N LEU A 54 13.88 -2.28 13.40
CA LEU A 54 12.94 -2.33 14.53
C LEU A 54 12.13 -1.05 14.64
N TYR A 55 12.76 0.10 14.44
CA TYR A 55 12.12 1.40 14.45
C TYR A 55 10.95 1.46 13.45
N PHE A 56 11.16 1.06 12.19
CA PHE A 56 10.10 1.08 11.19
C PHE A 56 9.06 -0.04 11.39
N ALA A 57 9.45 -1.20 11.94
CA ALA A 57 8.49 -2.23 12.34
C ALA A 57 7.52 -1.68 13.40
N ILE A 58 8.02 -0.99 14.42
CA ILE A 58 7.21 -0.37 15.48
C ILE A 58 6.33 0.75 14.90
N CYS A 59 6.86 1.60 14.02
CA CYS A 59 6.08 2.65 13.36
C CYS A 59 5.02 2.09 12.40
N GLY A 60 5.28 0.92 11.81
CA GLY A 60 4.39 0.24 10.88
C GLY A 60 3.06 -0.17 11.51
N ILE A 61 3.08 -0.67 12.74
CA ILE A 61 1.88 -1.15 13.45
C ILE A 61 0.77 -0.08 13.54
N PRO A 62 0.99 1.11 14.14
CA PRO A 62 -0.03 2.16 14.19
C PRO A 62 -0.34 2.74 12.80
N THR A 63 0.65 2.79 11.90
CA THR A 63 0.42 3.24 10.51
C THR A 63 -0.59 2.34 9.80
N TRP A 64 -0.46 1.03 9.96
CA TRP A 64 -1.38 0.05 9.38
C TRP A 64 -2.79 0.18 9.97
N LEU A 65 -2.89 0.33 11.29
CA LEU A 65 -4.17 0.49 11.98
C LEU A 65 -4.93 1.75 11.54
N LEU A 66 -4.21 2.83 11.23
CA LEU A 66 -4.81 4.08 10.72
C LEU A 66 -5.10 4.03 9.21
N TYR A 67 -4.48 3.10 8.48
CA TYR A 67 -4.58 3.03 7.03
C TYR A 67 -5.75 2.17 6.56
N ASN A 68 -6.85 2.83 6.17
CA ASN A 68 -8.05 2.16 5.65
C ASN A 68 -8.00 1.82 4.13
N GLY A 69 -6.84 1.50 3.57
CA GLY A 69 -6.76 0.94 2.20
C GLY A 69 -7.00 1.92 1.03
N GLY A 70 -6.74 3.23 1.21
CA GLY A 70 -6.99 4.26 0.21
C GLY A 70 -5.80 4.68 -0.68
N SER A 71 -5.40 5.94 -0.56
CA SER A 71 -4.30 6.53 -1.34
C SER A 71 -2.94 6.24 -0.73
N TRP A 72 -1.93 6.01 -1.57
CA TRP A 72 -0.53 5.83 -1.13
C TRP A 72 0.02 7.10 -0.47
N MET A 73 -0.49 8.29 -0.83
CA MET A 73 -0.10 9.53 -0.17
C MET A 73 -0.61 9.59 1.28
N LYS A 74 -1.79 9.01 1.56
CA LYS A 74 -2.28 8.91 2.94
C LYS A 74 -1.39 7.98 3.77
N LEU A 75 -0.98 6.85 3.18
CA LEU A 75 -0.05 5.93 3.82
C LEU A 75 1.29 6.61 4.13
N ALA A 76 1.87 7.31 3.14
CA ALA A 76 3.10 8.06 3.32
C ALA A 76 2.96 9.12 4.42
N GLY A 77 1.85 9.85 4.45
CA GLY A 77 1.56 10.85 5.47
C GLY A 77 1.51 10.26 6.88
N TYR A 78 0.79 9.16 7.09
CA TYR A 78 0.71 8.51 8.41
C TYR A 78 2.07 7.95 8.84
N LEU A 79 2.78 7.27 7.94
CA LEU A 79 4.08 6.70 8.24
C LEU A 79 5.10 7.79 8.60
N TYR A 80 5.14 8.87 7.80
CA TYR A 80 6.00 10.02 8.05
C TYR A 80 5.70 10.67 9.40
N PHE A 81 4.42 10.92 9.68
CA PHE A 81 3.99 11.56 10.92
C PHE A 81 4.36 10.73 12.15
N ILE A 82 4.03 9.44 12.16
CA ILE A 82 4.33 8.54 13.28
C ILE A 82 5.85 8.41 13.48
N SER A 83 6.59 8.20 12.39
CA SER A 83 8.05 8.09 12.44
C SER A 83 8.68 9.38 12.97
N SER A 84 8.30 10.53 12.43
CA SER A 84 8.84 11.82 12.88
C SER A 84 8.54 12.08 14.36
N LEU A 85 7.31 11.81 14.79
CA LEU A 85 6.87 12.05 16.17
C LEU A 85 7.66 11.19 17.17
N LEU A 86 7.95 9.93 16.82
CA LEU A 86 8.69 9.00 17.69
C LEU A 86 10.10 9.50 18.06
N VAL A 87 10.73 10.32 17.21
CA VAL A 87 12.07 10.87 17.45
C VAL A 87 12.02 12.32 17.92
N ILE A 88 11.19 13.15 17.29
CA ILE A 88 11.10 14.58 17.61
C ILE A 88 10.54 14.79 19.02
N ALA A 89 9.52 14.03 19.44
CA ALA A 89 8.92 14.25 20.75
C ALA A 89 9.90 13.97 21.91
N PRO A 90 10.67 12.87 21.93
CA PRO A 90 11.72 12.67 22.93
C PRO A 90 12.79 13.75 22.90
N ILE A 91 13.29 14.15 21.73
CA ILE A 91 14.32 15.21 21.62
C ILE A 91 13.79 16.52 22.21
N MET A 92 12.57 16.92 21.83
CA MET A 92 11.94 18.13 22.34
C MET A 92 11.63 18.04 23.84
N THR A 93 11.45 16.85 24.41
CA THR A 93 11.17 16.69 25.83
C THR A 93 12.43 16.72 26.69
N PHE A 94 13.51 16.07 26.22
CA PHE A 94 14.71 15.85 27.04
C PHE A 94 15.87 16.78 26.72
N MET A 95 15.99 17.24 25.46
CA MET A 95 17.15 18.03 25.01
C MET A 95 16.82 19.49 24.78
N TYR A 96 15.55 19.83 24.54
CA TYR A 96 15.16 21.21 24.28
C TYR A 96 14.87 21.94 25.60
N ASP A 97 15.61 23.02 25.85
CA ASP A 97 15.36 23.91 26.98
C ASP A 97 14.17 24.82 26.69
N TRP A 98 13.06 24.54 27.37
CA TRP A 98 11.83 25.31 27.28
C TRP A 98 11.86 26.60 28.11
N ASN A 99 12.88 26.80 28.96
CA ASN A 99 13.01 28.01 29.76
C ASN A 99 13.73 29.11 28.96
N PRO A 100 13.04 30.21 28.59
CA PRO A 100 13.62 31.26 27.76
C PRO A 100 14.77 32.01 28.45
N ALA A 101 14.86 31.94 29.78
CA ALA A 101 15.95 32.57 30.52
C ALA A 101 17.29 31.84 30.35
N THR A 102 17.25 30.51 30.18
CA THR A 102 18.44 29.64 30.10
C THR A 102 18.73 29.20 28.66
N ALA A 103 17.72 29.14 27.80
CA ALA A 103 17.82 28.65 26.42
C ALA A 103 18.87 29.35 25.54
N ASN A 104 19.15 30.63 25.78
CA ASN A 104 20.07 31.45 24.98
C ASN A 104 21.30 31.90 25.78
N MET A 105 21.59 31.26 26.91
CA MET A 105 22.76 31.62 27.70
C MET A 105 24.04 31.30 26.92
N ARG A 106 24.98 32.26 26.94
CA ARG A 106 26.31 32.05 26.37
C ARG A 106 27.06 31.02 27.23
N PRO A 107 27.66 29.97 26.63
CA PRO A 107 28.57 29.08 27.33
C PRO A 107 29.69 29.85 28.02
N GLU A 108 29.92 29.56 29.30
CA GLU A 108 30.91 30.26 30.14
C GLU A 108 32.35 30.11 29.63
N ASN A 109 32.61 29.10 28.80
CA ASN A 109 33.95 28.72 28.36
C ASN A 109 34.39 29.41 27.04
N MET A 110 33.56 30.27 26.45
CA MET A 110 33.88 30.89 25.15
C MET A 110 34.52 32.28 25.28
N PRO A 111 35.56 32.59 24.47
CA PRO A 111 36.15 33.92 24.39
C PRO A 111 35.11 34.99 24.07
N ILE A 112 35.19 36.16 24.71
CA ILE A 112 34.18 37.23 24.60
C ILE A 112 34.03 37.74 23.15
N ASP A 113 35.09 37.62 22.37
CA ASP A 113 35.27 38.00 20.97
C ASP A 113 34.67 37.03 19.94
N GLU A 114 34.31 35.79 20.32
CA GLU A 114 33.58 34.87 19.44
C GLU A 114 32.07 35.17 19.43
N GLY A 115 31.59 35.82 18.37
CA GLY A 115 30.19 36.24 18.24
C GLY A 115 29.21 35.16 17.76
N THR A 116 29.67 33.97 17.39
CA THR A 116 28.83 32.91 16.82
C THR A 116 29.05 31.59 17.53
N PHE A 117 27.99 31.05 18.14
CA PHE A 117 28.01 29.74 18.77
C PHE A 117 26.65 29.06 18.57
N PHE A 118 26.65 27.72 18.51
CA PHE A 118 25.42 26.94 18.47
C PHE A 118 24.89 26.74 19.89
N THR A 119 23.64 27.12 20.12
CA THR A 119 22.92 26.77 21.35
C THR A 119 22.47 25.31 21.32
N ASP A 120 22.27 24.72 22.50
CA ASP A 120 21.74 23.34 22.62
C ASP A 120 20.38 23.21 21.93
N ASN A 121 19.55 24.25 22.00
CA ASN A 121 18.26 24.32 21.33
C ASN A 121 18.39 24.34 19.80
N GLU A 122 19.30 25.13 19.24
CA GLU A 122 19.56 25.13 17.80
C GLU A 122 20.07 23.77 17.34
N PHE A 123 20.94 23.13 18.11
CA PHE A 123 21.43 21.78 17.81
C PHE A 123 20.30 20.74 17.79
N ALA A 124 19.42 20.77 18.80
CA ALA A 124 18.24 19.89 18.86
C ALA A 124 17.31 20.11 17.65
N VAL A 125 17.09 21.37 17.24
CA VAL A 125 16.28 21.71 16.06
C VAL A 125 16.94 21.20 14.78
N ILE A 126 18.26 21.35 14.63
CA ILE A 126 19.01 20.85 13.47
C ILE A 126 18.86 19.33 13.35
N ILE A 127 18.98 18.58 14.46
CA ILE A 127 18.76 17.13 14.47
C ILE A 127 17.34 16.79 14.03
N CYS A 128 16.33 17.47 14.58
CA CYS A 128 14.93 17.24 14.23
C CYS A 128 14.66 17.49 12.74
N VAL A 129 15.17 18.60 12.19
CA VAL A 129 15.04 18.94 10.77
C VAL A 129 15.76 17.92 9.90
N GLY A 130 17.00 17.55 10.25
CA GLY A 130 17.78 16.55 9.53
C GLY A 130 17.09 15.19 9.49
N TRP A 131 16.50 14.77 10.61
CA TRP A 131 15.70 13.55 10.70
C TRP A 131 14.45 13.59 9.81
N ALA A 132 13.66 14.66 9.94
CA ALA A 132 12.46 14.88 9.14
C ALA A 132 12.75 14.81 7.64
N MET A 133 13.81 15.49 7.19
CA MET A 133 14.21 15.49 5.77
C MET A 133 14.66 14.11 5.29
N SER A 134 15.38 13.37 6.13
CA SER A 134 15.91 12.04 5.80
C SER A 134 14.80 10.99 5.62
N LEU A 135 13.65 11.17 6.27
CA LEU A 135 12.50 10.26 6.17
C LEU A 135 11.73 10.39 4.85
N ILE A 136 11.80 11.53 4.14
CA ILE A 136 10.95 11.83 2.99
C ILE A 136 11.09 10.77 1.89
N ILE A 137 12.32 10.51 1.45
CA ILE A 137 12.58 9.59 0.31
C ILE A 137 12.18 8.14 0.66
N PRO A 138 12.66 7.54 1.77
CA PRO A 138 12.29 6.18 2.14
C PRO A 138 10.77 5.99 2.31
N VAL A 139 10.11 6.93 2.99
CA VAL A 139 8.66 6.83 3.27
C VAL A 139 7.83 6.94 2.01
N VAL A 140 8.13 7.91 1.14
CA VAL A 140 7.40 8.08 -0.13
C VAL A 140 7.58 6.86 -1.02
N PHE A 141 8.82 6.40 -1.18
CA PHE A 141 9.16 5.28 -2.04
C PHE A 141 8.49 3.97 -1.57
N THR A 142 8.60 3.64 -0.28
CA THR A 142 8.00 2.42 0.26
C THR A 142 6.48 2.48 0.30
N SER A 143 5.89 3.65 0.52
CA SER A 143 4.43 3.81 0.47
C SER A 143 3.87 3.63 -0.93
N TYR A 144 4.57 4.14 -1.95
CA TYR A 144 4.22 3.91 -3.35
C TYR A 144 4.31 2.42 -3.70
N LEU A 145 5.40 1.75 -3.33
CA LEU A 145 5.57 0.32 -3.56
C LEU A 145 4.53 -0.51 -2.82
N SER A 146 4.24 -0.19 -1.55
CA SER A 146 3.24 -0.86 -0.74
C SER A 146 1.88 -0.84 -1.43
N LYS A 147 1.44 0.32 -1.96
CA LYS A 147 0.19 0.37 -2.73
C LYS A 147 0.25 -0.51 -3.97
N ARG A 148 1.33 -0.43 -4.75
CA ARG A 148 1.45 -1.23 -5.99
C ARG A 148 1.47 -2.74 -5.72
N TRP A 149 2.09 -3.17 -4.64
CA TRP A 149 2.19 -4.58 -4.27
C TRP A 149 0.94 -5.13 -3.58
N ILE A 150 0.31 -4.34 -2.71
CA ILE A 150 -0.92 -4.74 -2.01
C ILE A 150 -2.13 -4.71 -2.97
N ILE A 151 -2.20 -3.75 -3.89
CA ILE A 151 -3.32 -3.65 -4.87
C ILE A 151 -3.20 -4.67 -6.00
N LYS A 152 -1.99 -5.11 -6.39
CA LYS A 152 -1.84 -6.12 -7.45
C LYS A 152 -2.52 -7.45 -7.09
N ASP A 153 -2.73 -7.72 -5.80
CA ASP A 153 -3.46 -8.90 -5.32
C ASP A 153 -5.00 -8.74 -5.41
N ASN A 154 -5.50 -7.50 -5.50
CA ASN A 154 -6.92 -7.17 -5.61
C ASN A 154 -7.34 -6.87 -7.08
N GLN A 155 -6.38 -6.65 -7.97
CA GLN A 155 -6.59 -6.56 -9.42
C GLN A 155 -6.33 -7.90 -10.12
N GLY A 156 -6.79 -8.99 -9.53
CA GLY A 156 -7.03 -10.19 -10.31
C GLY A 156 -8.12 -9.89 -11.34
N HIS A 157 -7.74 -9.35 -12.49
CA HIS A 157 -8.56 -9.28 -13.71
C HIS A 157 -9.60 -8.15 -13.80
N GLY A 158 -9.39 -7.01 -13.13
CA GLY A 158 -10.29 -5.84 -13.27
C GLY A 158 -10.48 -5.38 -14.72
N TRP A 159 -9.45 -5.51 -15.57
CA TRP A 159 -9.54 -5.24 -17.01
C TRP A 159 -10.48 -6.19 -17.76
N ILE A 160 -10.63 -7.44 -17.30
CA ILE A 160 -11.62 -8.39 -17.83
C ILE A 160 -13.02 -7.99 -17.37
N VAL A 161 -13.16 -7.61 -16.10
CA VAL A 161 -14.44 -7.15 -15.53
C VAL A 161 -14.94 -5.90 -16.27
N ASP A 162 -14.05 -4.96 -16.61
CA ASP A 162 -14.39 -3.74 -17.35
C ASP A 162 -14.82 -4.05 -18.80
N SER A 163 -14.16 -5.00 -19.48
CA SER A 163 -14.57 -5.48 -20.81
C SER A 163 -15.91 -6.22 -20.74
N ALA A 164 -16.09 -7.12 -19.78
CA ALA A 164 -17.33 -7.85 -19.56
C ALA A 164 -18.51 -6.93 -19.25
N SER A 165 -18.28 -5.86 -18.49
CA SER A 165 -19.31 -4.85 -18.21
C SER A 165 -19.77 -4.12 -19.48
N ARG A 166 -18.86 -3.91 -20.44
CA ARG A 166 -19.22 -3.34 -21.76
C ARG A 166 -19.98 -4.33 -22.62
N ALA A 167 -19.54 -5.60 -22.67
CA ALA A 167 -20.18 -6.64 -23.48
C ALA A 167 -21.63 -6.95 -23.06
N ILE A 168 -21.94 -6.70 -21.78
CA ILE A 168 -23.29 -6.87 -21.23
C ILE A 168 -24.23 -5.72 -21.64
N GLN A 169 -23.70 -4.52 -21.94
CA GLN A 169 -24.51 -3.35 -22.30
C GLN A 169 -25.09 -3.49 -23.73
N GLY A 170 -26.24 -4.16 -23.82
CA GLY A 170 -26.99 -4.32 -25.07
C GLY A 170 -27.49 -5.75 -25.32
N ASN A 171 -26.91 -6.74 -24.63
CA ASN A 171 -27.12 -8.17 -24.90
C ASN A 171 -27.91 -8.92 -23.82
N LEU A 172 -28.48 -8.24 -22.82
CA LEU A 172 -29.18 -8.89 -21.70
C LEU A 172 -30.64 -9.25 -22.02
N GLN A 173 -30.99 -10.52 -21.80
CA GLN A 173 -32.38 -10.98 -21.74
C GLN A 173 -33.01 -10.72 -20.36
N SER A 174 -34.35 -10.64 -20.31
CA SER A 174 -35.10 -10.27 -19.10
C SER A 174 -35.13 -11.36 -18.01
N ASN A 175 -34.85 -12.61 -18.38
CA ASN A 175 -34.81 -13.79 -17.50
C ASN A 175 -33.48 -13.95 -16.73
N VAL A 176 -32.50 -13.07 -16.98
CA VAL A 176 -31.20 -13.08 -16.31
C VAL A 176 -31.30 -12.44 -14.92
N ARG A 177 -30.94 -13.20 -13.87
CA ARG A 177 -30.88 -12.72 -12.48
C ARG A 177 -29.56 -12.05 -12.17
N ALA A 178 -28.48 -12.75 -12.49
CA ALA A 178 -27.13 -12.32 -12.24
C ALA A 178 -26.16 -13.00 -13.21
N ILE A 179 -25.06 -12.33 -13.51
CA ILE A 179 -23.93 -12.92 -14.23
C ILE A 179 -22.69 -12.74 -13.36
N ALA A 180 -22.04 -13.87 -13.05
CA ALA A 180 -20.79 -13.93 -12.32
C ALA A 180 -19.63 -14.18 -13.27
N ILE A 181 -18.47 -13.61 -12.93
CA ILE A 181 -17.23 -13.77 -13.67
C ILE A 181 -16.13 -14.26 -12.73
N GLY A 182 -15.38 -15.24 -13.22
CA GLY A 182 -14.17 -15.72 -12.60
C GLY A 182 -13.06 -15.83 -13.63
N TYR A 183 -11.84 -15.46 -13.25
CA TYR A 183 -10.68 -15.73 -14.07
C TYR A 183 -9.58 -16.32 -13.22
N ARG A 184 -9.26 -17.59 -13.47
CA ARG A 184 -8.22 -18.34 -12.77
C ARG A 184 -7.45 -19.21 -13.74
N TYR A 185 -6.13 -19.29 -13.55
CA TYR A 185 -5.25 -20.16 -14.33
C TYR A 185 -5.41 -20.00 -15.86
N ASN A 186 -5.48 -18.76 -16.35
CA ASN A 186 -5.73 -18.45 -17.76
C ASN A 186 -7.02 -19.05 -18.34
N ARG A 187 -8.04 -19.19 -17.51
CA ARG A 187 -9.37 -19.64 -17.91
C ARG A 187 -10.42 -18.63 -17.45
N LEU A 188 -11.16 -18.07 -18.40
CA LEU A 188 -12.32 -17.25 -18.15
C LEU A 188 -13.52 -18.16 -17.86
N THR A 189 -14.21 -17.94 -16.75
CA THR A 189 -15.45 -18.62 -16.38
C THR A 189 -16.55 -17.57 -16.28
N LEU A 190 -17.57 -17.71 -17.11
CA LEU A 190 -18.78 -16.91 -17.09
C LEU A 190 -19.92 -17.80 -16.61
N LYS A 191 -20.60 -17.37 -15.56
CA LYS A 191 -21.73 -18.10 -14.99
C LYS A 191 -22.96 -17.21 -14.99
N CYS A 192 -23.98 -17.60 -15.74
CA CYS A 192 -25.25 -16.92 -15.84
C CYS A 192 -26.29 -17.64 -14.96
N TYR A 193 -26.93 -16.88 -14.07
CA TYR A 193 -28.02 -17.35 -13.23
C TYR A 193 -29.35 -16.85 -13.78
N LEU A 194 -30.27 -17.79 -14.05
CA LEU A 194 -31.55 -17.54 -14.72
C LEU A 194 -32.74 -17.84 -13.79
N ASP A 195 -33.87 -17.16 -14.02
CA ASP A 195 -35.17 -17.44 -13.37
C ASP A 195 -35.88 -18.68 -13.95
N SER A 196 -35.41 -19.17 -15.08
CA SER A 196 -36.00 -20.30 -15.79
C SER A 196 -34.93 -21.30 -16.18
N LEU A 197 -35.36 -22.50 -16.55
CA LEU A 197 -34.47 -23.50 -17.15
C LEU A 197 -33.72 -22.89 -18.35
N PRO A 198 -32.40 -23.12 -18.47
CA PRO A 198 -31.60 -22.54 -19.56
C PRO A 198 -32.12 -22.98 -20.93
N SER A 199 -32.46 -22.00 -21.76
CA SER A 199 -32.79 -22.21 -23.16
C SER A 199 -31.52 -22.17 -24.03
N GLU A 200 -31.62 -22.61 -25.29
CA GLU A 200 -30.52 -22.47 -26.24
C GLU A 200 -30.21 -20.99 -26.54
N GLN A 201 -31.21 -20.11 -26.48
CA GLN A 201 -31.03 -18.66 -26.63
C GLN A 201 -30.20 -18.06 -25.49
N ASP A 202 -30.36 -18.57 -24.26
CA ASP A 202 -29.57 -18.11 -23.11
C ASP A 202 -28.09 -18.50 -23.22
N LYS A 203 -27.83 -19.67 -23.80
CA LYS A 203 -26.47 -20.15 -24.06
C LYS A 203 -25.82 -19.35 -25.17
N GLU A 204 -26.55 -19.06 -26.24
CA GLU A 204 -26.10 -18.22 -27.36
C GLU A 204 -25.76 -16.81 -26.87
N MET A 205 -26.63 -16.19 -26.08
CA MET A 205 -26.39 -14.89 -25.45
C MET A 205 -25.10 -14.89 -24.60
N LEU A 206 -24.89 -15.92 -23.78
CA LEU A 206 -23.68 -16.00 -22.95
C LEU A 206 -22.41 -16.20 -23.79
N SER A 207 -22.52 -16.96 -24.89
CA SER A 207 -21.44 -17.17 -25.86
C SER A 207 -21.10 -15.89 -26.62
N ASP A 208 -22.09 -15.06 -26.98
CA ASP A 208 -21.86 -13.77 -27.63
C ASP A 208 -21.12 -12.81 -26.70
N ILE A 209 -21.56 -12.72 -25.43
CA ILE A 209 -20.87 -11.93 -24.39
C ILE A 209 -19.43 -12.43 -24.20
N ALA A 210 -19.23 -13.76 -24.14
CA ALA A 210 -17.91 -14.35 -24.04
C ALA A 210 -17.02 -14.00 -25.25
N GLY A 211 -17.58 -14.08 -26.46
CA GLY A 211 -16.90 -13.75 -27.71
C GLY A 211 -16.45 -12.29 -27.76
N GLU A 212 -17.32 -11.35 -27.38
CA GLU A 212 -16.98 -9.92 -27.29
C GLU A 212 -15.84 -9.69 -26.30
N ILE A 213 -15.89 -10.29 -25.11
CA ILE A 213 -14.83 -10.18 -24.11
C ILE A 213 -13.51 -10.72 -24.67
N ILE A 214 -13.52 -11.91 -25.30
CA ILE A 214 -12.29 -12.52 -25.84
C ILE A 214 -11.71 -11.66 -26.97
N SER A 215 -12.57 -11.05 -27.80
CA SER A 215 -12.14 -10.23 -28.94
C SER A 215 -11.38 -8.96 -28.53
N ASP A 216 -11.64 -8.45 -27.32
CA ASP A 216 -10.94 -7.29 -26.76
C ASP A 216 -9.48 -7.61 -26.39
N PHE A 217 -9.09 -8.90 -26.35
CA PHE A 217 -7.80 -9.33 -25.85
C PHE A 217 -7.00 -10.19 -26.83
N PRO A 218 -5.67 -10.12 -26.77
CA PRO A 218 -4.80 -11.06 -27.48
C PRO A 218 -5.10 -12.53 -27.09
N PRO A 219 -5.03 -13.48 -28.04
CA PRO A 219 -5.41 -14.88 -27.81
C PRO A 219 -4.53 -15.61 -26.78
N ASP A 220 -3.33 -15.10 -26.49
CA ASP A 220 -2.45 -15.60 -25.43
C ASP A 220 -2.93 -15.25 -24.02
N LYS A 221 -3.79 -14.23 -23.87
CA LYS A 221 -4.32 -13.80 -22.57
C LYS A 221 -5.52 -14.61 -22.12
N ILE A 222 -6.47 -14.94 -23.00
CA ILE A 222 -7.66 -15.73 -22.63
C ILE A 222 -7.71 -16.99 -23.52
N PRO A 223 -6.88 -18.00 -23.24
CA PRO A 223 -6.79 -19.18 -24.10
C PRO A 223 -7.97 -20.14 -23.94
N ARG A 224 -8.75 -20.05 -22.85
CA ARG A 224 -9.87 -20.94 -22.55
C ARG A 224 -11.02 -20.20 -21.89
N THR A 225 -12.23 -20.49 -22.34
CA THR A 225 -13.47 -19.94 -21.77
C THR A 225 -14.39 -21.06 -21.35
N THR A 226 -15.21 -20.81 -20.32
CA THR A 226 -16.19 -21.76 -19.80
C THR A 226 -17.43 -21.00 -19.45
N GLU A 227 -18.52 -21.38 -20.11
CA GLU A 227 -19.81 -20.74 -20.03
C GLU A 227 -20.77 -21.71 -19.35
N ILE A 228 -21.43 -21.24 -18.29
CA ILE A 228 -22.35 -22.04 -17.49
C ILE A 228 -23.64 -21.24 -17.35
N CYS A 229 -24.75 -21.77 -17.87
CA CYS A 229 -26.09 -21.26 -17.58
C CYS A 229 -26.77 -22.18 -16.58
N GLU A 230 -27.24 -21.63 -15.47
CA GLU A 230 -27.88 -22.38 -14.41
C GLU A 230 -29.18 -21.70 -13.99
N PHE A 231 -30.25 -22.49 -13.90
CA PHE A 231 -31.48 -22.07 -13.23
C PHE A 231 -31.24 -22.07 -11.72
N SER A 232 -31.51 -20.95 -11.06
CA SER A 232 -31.34 -20.83 -9.63
C SER A 232 -32.50 -20.08 -9.00
N ASN A 233 -32.99 -20.58 -7.86
CA ASN A 233 -34.01 -19.95 -7.03
C ASN A 233 -33.48 -19.43 -5.69
N VAL A 234 -32.17 -19.54 -5.44
CA VAL A 234 -31.56 -19.05 -4.19
C VAL A 234 -31.39 -17.53 -4.23
N PRO A 235 -31.36 -16.84 -3.07
CA PRO A 235 -31.12 -15.40 -3.01
C PRO A 235 -29.72 -15.05 -3.55
N ILE A 236 -29.57 -13.82 -4.07
CA ILE A 236 -28.32 -13.36 -4.70
C ILE A 236 -27.12 -13.42 -3.74
N SER A 237 -27.35 -13.22 -2.44
CA SER A 237 -26.33 -13.33 -1.39
C SER A 237 -25.72 -14.73 -1.26
N GLU A 238 -26.44 -15.77 -1.68
CA GLU A 238 -26.01 -17.17 -1.62
C GLU A 238 -25.45 -17.68 -2.96
N LEU A 239 -25.55 -16.88 -4.03
CA LEU A 239 -24.99 -17.24 -5.34
C LEU A 239 -23.45 -17.21 -5.30
N ASP A 240 -22.84 -18.18 -5.97
CA ASP A 240 -21.39 -18.17 -6.17
C ASP A 240 -21.03 -17.05 -7.14
N LYS A 241 -20.37 -16.03 -6.59
CA LYS A 241 -19.86 -14.87 -7.32
C LYS A 241 -18.60 -15.14 -8.12
N LEU A 242 -18.01 -16.34 -7.99
CA LEU A 242 -16.68 -16.65 -8.49
C LEU A 242 -15.65 -15.64 -7.95
N ASP A 243 -15.20 -14.70 -8.79
CA ASP A 243 -14.36 -13.58 -8.36
C ASP A 243 -15.19 -12.27 -8.21
N SER A 244 -16.18 -12.02 -9.07
CA SER A 244 -17.12 -10.88 -8.96
C SER A 244 -18.43 -11.09 -9.73
N PHE A 245 -19.49 -10.38 -9.37
CA PHE A 245 -20.66 -10.19 -10.25
C PHE A 245 -20.40 -9.06 -11.24
N ILE A 246 -20.79 -9.26 -12.50
CA ILE A 246 -20.77 -8.26 -13.58
C ILE A 246 -22.16 -7.70 -13.88
N TYR A 247 -23.20 -8.45 -13.54
CA TYR A 247 -24.59 -8.00 -13.60
C TYR A 247 -25.37 -8.59 -12.43
N ILE A 248 -26.20 -7.75 -11.82
CA ILE A 248 -27.22 -8.14 -10.84
C ILE A 248 -28.47 -7.35 -11.18
N ARG A 249 -29.60 -8.03 -11.32
CA ARG A 249 -30.87 -7.38 -11.58
C ARG A 249 -31.34 -6.63 -10.33
N THR A 250 -31.58 -5.33 -10.48
CA THR A 250 -31.89 -4.37 -9.39
C THR A 250 -33.24 -4.59 -8.67
N ASN A 251 -34.05 -5.56 -9.09
CA ASN A 251 -35.41 -5.77 -8.60
C ASN A 251 -35.57 -6.95 -7.61
N GLU A 252 -34.49 -7.53 -7.13
CA GLU A 252 -34.55 -8.58 -6.10
C GLU A 252 -33.90 -8.11 -4.79
N PRO A 253 -34.59 -8.25 -3.64
CA PRO A 253 -34.06 -7.89 -2.32
C PRO A 253 -32.92 -8.79 -1.86
#